data_AF-E0WD43-F1
#
_entry.id   AF-E0WD43-F1
#
_cell.length_a   1.000
_cell.length_b   1.000
_cell.length_c   1.000
_cell.angle_alpha   90.00
_cell.angle_beta   90.00
_cell.angle_gamma   90.00
#
_symmetry.space_group_name_H-M   'P 1'
#
loop_
_entity.id
_entity.type
_entity.pdbx_description
1 polymer ?
#
loop_
_entity_poly.entity_id
_entity_poly.type
_entity_poly.pdbx_seq_one_letter_code
_entity_poly.pdbx_strand_id
1 'polypeptide(L)' 'GRDIESTGFAWWSGNARLINVSGKLLGAHVAHAGIMVFWTGAMTLFEVSHFIPEKPLYEQGFILI' A
#
# COMPACT_ATOMS: atom_id res chain seq x y z
N GLY A 1 24.84 8.13 -1.99
CA GLY A 1 23.86 7.23 -2.66
C GLY A 1 22.42 7.48 -2.24
N ARG A 2 22.11 8.62 -1.58
CA ARG A 2 20.74 9.05 -1.25
C ARG A 2 20.50 10.51 -1.67
N ASP A 3 21.36 11.00 -2.53
CA ASP A 3 21.50 12.38 -2.97
C ASP A 3 21.66 12.37 -4.50
N ILE A 4 21.43 13.51 -5.14
CA ILE A 4 21.44 13.60 -6.60
C ILE A 4 22.86 13.42 -7.17
N GLU A 5 23.87 13.98 -6.51
CA GLU A 5 25.26 13.98 -6.97
C GLU A 5 25.83 12.57 -7.11
N SER A 6 25.48 11.67 -6.18
CA SER A 6 25.97 10.29 -6.19
C SER A 6 25.10 9.30 -6.97
N THR A 7 23.90 9.67 -7.40
CA THR A 7 22.93 8.72 -8.00
C THR A 7 22.37 9.16 -9.35
N GLY A 8 22.50 10.44 -9.71
CA GLY A 8 21.90 11.02 -10.90
C GLY A 8 20.39 11.25 -10.81
N PHE A 9 19.72 10.80 -9.75
CA PHE A 9 18.27 10.94 -9.58
C PHE A 9 17.93 12.04 -8.59
N ALA A 10 17.09 12.99 -8.99
CA ALA A 10 16.50 13.98 -8.09
C ALA A 10 15.56 13.33 -7.06
N TRP A 11 15.21 14.06 -6.00
CA TRP A 11 14.48 13.50 -4.85
C TRP A 11 13.09 12.93 -5.22
N TRP A 12 12.38 13.55 -6.17
CA TRP A 12 11.07 13.12 -6.63
C TRP A 12 11.11 11.80 -7.44
N SER A 13 12.29 11.40 -7.93
CA SER A 13 12.55 10.08 -8.53
C SER A 13 13.39 9.20 -7.60
N GLY A 14 13.29 9.42 -6.28
CA GLY A 14 14.20 8.80 -5.29
C GLY A 14 14.21 7.26 -5.29
N ASN A 15 13.09 6.61 -5.66
CA ASN A 15 13.02 5.14 -5.73
C ASN A 15 13.89 4.56 -6.85
N ALA A 16 14.18 5.31 -7.92
CA ALA A 16 15.09 4.87 -8.98
C ALA A 16 16.52 4.62 -8.45
N ARG A 17 16.89 5.22 -7.31
CA ARG A 17 18.17 4.97 -6.62
C ARG A 17 18.29 3.55 -6.07
N LEU A 18 17.18 2.80 -5.99
CA LEU A 18 17.15 1.44 -5.43
C LEU A 18 17.35 0.33 -6.49
N ILE A 19 17.44 0.66 -7.78
CA ILE A 19 17.51 -0.32 -8.89
C ILE A 19 18.60 -1.38 -8.65
N ASN A 20 19.78 -0.95 -8.20
CA ASN A 20 20.93 -1.84 -7.95
C ASN A 20 21.13 -2.18 -6.46
N VAL A 21 20.14 -1.90 -5.60
CA VAL A 21 20.21 -2.16 -4.16
C VAL A 21 19.15 -3.18 -3.76
N SER A 22 19.38 -4.44 -4.15
CA SER A 22 18.41 -5.55 -4.06
C SER A 22 17.76 -5.70 -2.69
N GLY A 23 18.52 -5.62 -1.59
CA GLY A 23 17.95 -5.75 -0.24
C GLY A 23 16.96 -4.64 0.13
N LYS A 24 17.21 -3.40 -0.30
CA LYS A 24 16.27 -2.29 -0.07
C LYS A 24 15.09 -2.33 -1.02
N LEU A 25 15.32 -2.74 -2.27
CA LEU A 25 14.24 -2.93 -3.23
C LEU A 25 13.28 -4.03 -2.76
N LEU A 26 13.81 -5.15 -2.25
CA LEU A 26 13.02 -6.20 -1.62
C LEU A 26 12.23 -5.67 -0.43
N GLY A 27 12.90 -4.95 0.49
CA GLY A 27 12.23 -4.34 1.64
C GLY A 27 11.09 -3.40 1.25
N ALA A 28 11.28 -2.58 0.19
CA ALA A 28 10.24 -1.70 -0.33
C ALA A 28 9.03 -2.48 -0.88
N HIS A 29 9.25 -3.56 -1.62
CA HIS A 29 8.16 -4.39 -2.16
C HIS A 29 7.42 -5.17 -1.07
N VAL A 30 8.14 -5.72 -0.10
CA VAL A 30 7.53 -6.42 1.05
C VAL A 30 6.70 -5.46 1.88
N ALA A 31 7.22 -4.26 2.17
CA ALA A 31 6.45 -3.23 2.87
C ALA A 31 5.21 -2.80 2.07
N HIS A 32 5.33 -2.62 0.75
CA HIS A 32 4.21 -2.28 -0.11
C HIS A 32 3.12 -3.36 -0.10
N ALA A 33 3.50 -4.64 -0.22
CA ALA A 33 2.56 -5.75 -0.09
C ALA A 33 1.91 -5.78 1.31
N GLY A 34 2.68 -5.50 2.36
CA GLY A 34 2.17 -5.37 3.72
C GLY A 34 1.11 -4.29 3.86
N ILE A 35 1.28 -3.13 3.23
CA ILE A 35 0.29 -2.04 3.23
C ILE A 35 -0.99 -2.48 2.52
N MET A 36 -0.90 -3.18 1.38
CA MET A 36 -2.09 -3.69 0.69
C MET A 36 -2.88 -4.67 1.57
N VAL A 37 -2.19 -5.65 2.17
CA VAL A 37 -2.83 -6.64 3.06
C VAL A 37 -3.42 -5.96 4.29
N PHE A 38 -2.72 -4.99 4.86
CA PHE A 38 -3.21 -4.19 5.99
C PHE A 38 -4.50 -3.46 5.63
N TRP A 39 -4.52 -2.75 4.50
CA TRP A 39 -5.71 -2.03 4.05
C TRP A 39 -6.89 -2.98 3.81
N THR A 40 -6.68 -4.08 3.10
CA THR A 40 -7.75 -5.06 2.84
C THR A 40 -8.32 -5.60 4.15
N GLY A 41 -7.47 -6.02 5.09
CA GLY A 41 -7.92 -6.52 6.38
C GLY A 41 -8.65 -5.47 7.22
N ALA A 42 -8.09 -4.26 7.31
CA ALA A 42 -8.69 -3.17 8.08
C ALA A 42 -10.04 -2.75 7.51
N MET A 43 -10.14 -2.59 6.19
CA MET A 43 -11.39 -2.17 5.53
C MET A 43 -12.45 -3.27 5.57
N THR A 44 -12.11 -4.54 5.38
CA THR A 44 -13.09 -5.62 5.53
C THR A 44 -13.64 -5.66 6.97
N LEU A 45 -12.78 -5.55 7.99
CA LEU A 45 -13.24 -5.50 9.38
C LEU A 45 -14.09 -4.26 9.67
N PHE A 46 -13.74 -3.11 9.06
CA PHE A 46 -14.54 -1.90 9.15
C PHE A 46 -15.94 -2.10 8.55
N GLU A 47 -16.04 -2.65 7.34
CA GLU A 47 -17.32 -2.94 6.68
C GLU A 47 -18.15 -3.94 7.48
N VAL A 48 -17.55 -5.03 7.99
CA VAL A 48 -18.24 -6.00 8.87
C VAL A 48 -18.81 -5.32 10.12
N SER A 49 -18.05 -4.40 10.73
CA SER A 49 -18.49 -3.72 11.96
C SER A 49 -19.63 -2.72 11.74
N HIS A 50 -19.86 -2.28 10.51
CA HIS A 50 -20.94 -1.36 10.13
C HIS A 50 -22.06 -2.04 9.32
N PHE A 51 -21.96 -3.35 9.09
CA PHE A 51 -22.93 -4.11 8.31
C PHE A 51 -24.29 -4.18 9.01
N ILE A 52 -25.34 -3.76 8.30
CA ILE A 52 -26.75 -3.88 8.70
C ILE A 52 -27.38 -4.99 7.85
N PRO A 53 -27.65 -6.20 8.42
CA PRO A 53 -28.13 -7.35 7.66
C PRO A 53 -29.48 -7.16 6.96
N GLU A 54 -30.30 -6.25 7.46
CA GLU A 54 -31.64 -5.98 6.94
C GLU A 54 -31.63 -5.12 5.65
N LYS A 55 -30.46 -4.58 5.26
CA LYS A 55 -30.29 -3.75 4.06
C LYS A 55 -29.48 -4.46 2.98
N PRO A 56 -29.81 -4.28 1.69
CA PRO A 56 -28.95 -4.74 0.59
C PRO A 56 -27.53 -4.16 0.68
N LEU A 57 -26.51 -4.93 0.27
CA LEU A 57 -25.10 -4.52 0.38
C LEU A 57 -24.77 -3.23 -0.39
N TYR A 58 -25.31 -3.08 -1.60
CA TYR A 58 -25.03 -1.93 -2.47
C TYR A 58 -25.58 -0.60 -1.92
N GLU A 59 -26.49 -0.63 -0.94
CA GLU A 59 -27.03 0.59 -0.30
C GLU A 59 -26.17 1.07 0.88
N GLN A 60 -25.19 0.27 1.32
CA GLN A 60 -24.40 0.52 2.52
C GLN A 60 -23.00 1.07 2.23
N GLY A 61 -22.64 1.26 0.94
CA GLY A 61 -21.37 1.84 0.52
C GLY A 61 -20.16 0.93 0.70
N PHE A 62 -20.38 -0.39 0.80
CA PHE A 62 -19.33 -1.40 0.90
C PHE A 62 -18.77 -1.76 -0.47
N ILE A 63 -17.46 -2.03 -0.51
CA ILE A 63 -16.76 -2.47 -1.73
C ILE A 63 -16.02 -3.79 -1.55
N LEU A 64 -15.83 -4.26 -0.31
CA LEU A 64 -15.10 -5.50 -0.01
C LEU A 64 -16.01 -6.66 0.39
N ILE A 65 -17.20 -6.38 0.92
CA ILE A 65 -18.24 -7.36 1.30
C ILE A 65 -19.45 -7.21 0.37
#